data_AF-A0A6P8HNU8-F1
#
_entry.id   AF-A0A6P8HNU8-F1
#
_cell.length_a   1.000
_cell.length_b   1.000
_cell.length_c   1.000
_cell.angle_alpha   90.00
_cell.angle_beta   90.00
_cell.angle_gamma   90.00
#
_symmetry.space_group_name_H-M   'P 1'
#
loop_
_entity.id
_entity.type
_entity.pdbx_description
1 polymer ?
#
loop_
_entity_poly.entity_id
_entity_poly.type
_entity_poly.pdbx_seq_one_letter_code
_entity_poly.pdbx_strand_id
1 'polypeptide(L)'
;MAVRTARATRGKENSDFSSLISVKSFKEYLSNELSEEDIEMKKHEPTHSELAEAMGVSPETVAELDEVCSPANLKGPAEPSDLDSVDIYNNDIPPDTDLSSLRLLKERKGKITHFRKEVNYFVKESVTRKGAEEHKAIEETEVLLSIAIYHPKMLNKVQEFLVLSHQKLTSLRDKIYCASDHVVPGDHSDNPNLLQVAKCKDICKSGFFYIENVFYNDMRDGLSRDYSRIITDWAKDSDEDWSTKLKEAQTKSMDESVFGELTIRLGYPYLYCHQGNCEHLIIFTDLRLLHVDDSKNAMDYPLQVFKHRCRRRRCRVCNIYTAEWVTKNDILASEDPSFFCDKCFKSLHYAKGEKLCDFEAYPFMGYSDW
;
A
#
# COMPACT_ATOMS: atom_id res chain seq x y z
N MET A 1 -22.59 5.02 -19.12
CA MET A 1 -22.77 3.68 -18.51
C MET A 1 -21.91 3.58 -17.26
N ALA A 2 -22.49 3.26 -16.11
CA ALA A 2 -21.79 3.22 -14.83
C ALA A 2 -20.86 2.00 -14.75
N VAL A 3 -19.57 2.24 -14.47
CA VAL A 3 -18.57 1.20 -14.18
C VAL A 3 -19.11 0.31 -13.05
N ARG A 4 -19.46 -0.93 -13.37
CA ARG A 4 -19.92 -1.93 -12.41
C ARG A 4 -18.70 -2.39 -11.59
N THR A 5 -18.34 -1.62 -10.58
CA THR A 5 -17.47 -2.10 -9.50
C THR A 5 -18.21 -3.16 -8.69
N ALA A 6 -17.60 -4.32 -8.45
CA ALA A 6 -18.11 -5.28 -7.49
C ALA A 6 -17.99 -4.71 -6.07
N ARG A 7 -18.93 -3.85 -5.69
CA ARG A 7 -19.03 -3.34 -4.32
C ARG A 7 -19.81 -4.37 -3.51
N ALA A 8 -19.22 -4.83 -2.41
CA ALA A 8 -19.82 -5.81 -1.50
C ALA A 8 -21.30 -5.49 -1.24
N THR A 9 -22.19 -6.31 -1.79
CA THR A 9 -23.61 -6.27 -1.47
C THR A 9 -23.75 -6.73 -0.03
N ARG A 10 -24.41 -5.91 0.82
CA ARG A 10 -24.80 -6.28 2.18
C ARG A 10 -25.90 -7.34 2.13
N GLY A 11 -25.51 -8.55 1.74
CA GLY A 11 -26.28 -9.78 1.90
C GLY A 11 -26.03 -10.37 3.29
N LYS A 12 -27.07 -10.93 3.88
CA LYS A 12 -27.11 -11.50 5.24
C LYS A 12 -26.20 -12.74 5.36
N GLU A 13 -24.90 -12.53 5.55
CA GLU A 13 -23.94 -13.44 6.18
C GLU A 13 -22.78 -12.54 6.67
N ASN A 14 -22.61 -12.41 7.99
CA ASN A 14 -21.66 -11.46 8.60
C ASN A 14 -20.20 -11.89 8.35
N SER A 15 -19.67 -11.64 7.16
CA SER A 15 -18.23 -11.58 6.93
C SER A 15 -17.85 -10.19 6.42
N ASP A 16 -16.88 -9.55 7.08
CA ASP A 16 -16.35 -8.23 6.69
C ASP A 16 -15.54 -8.26 5.38
N PHE A 17 -15.49 -9.41 4.71
CA PHE A 17 -14.72 -9.69 3.49
C PHE A 17 -15.60 -10.39 2.45
N SER A 18 -15.18 -10.34 1.18
CA SER A 18 -15.93 -10.93 0.08
C SER A 18 -15.95 -12.47 0.11
N SER A 19 -16.84 -13.05 -0.70
CA SER A 19 -16.71 -14.43 -1.13
C SER A 19 -15.40 -14.65 -1.89
N LEU A 20 -15.07 -15.93 -2.09
CA LEU A 20 -13.89 -16.35 -2.82
C LEU A 20 -14.04 -16.03 -4.33
N ILE A 21 -13.06 -15.35 -4.91
CA ILE A 21 -13.06 -14.87 -6.29
C ILE A 21 -11.82 -15.44 -7.00
N SER A 22 -12.05 -16.21 -8.06
CA SER A 22 -10.99 -16.61 -9.01
C SER A 22 -10.72 -15.44 -9.95
N VAL A 23 -9.49 -14.92 -9.96
CA VAL A 23 -9.11 -13.78 -10.81
C VAL A 23 -9.28 -14.12 -12.30
N LYS A 24 -8.94 -15.35 -12.67
CA LYS A 24 -9.14 -15.88 -14.03
C LYS A 24 -10.63 -15.90 -14.41
N SER A 25 -11.48 -16.45 -13.55
CA SER A 25 -12.92 -16.55 -13.82
C SER A 25 -13.58 -15.17 -13.84
N PHE A 26 -13.09 -14.23 -13.04
CA PHE A 26 -13.52 -12.83 -13.07
C PHE A 26 -13.17 -12.17 -14.42
N LYS A 27 -11.94 -12.38 -14.92
CA LYS A 27 -11.53 -11.92 -16.26
C LYS A 27 -12.45 -12.49 -17.34
N GLU A 28 -12.62 -13.81 -17.37
CA GLU A 28 -13.46 -14.50 -18.35
C GLU A 28 -14.92 -14.04 -18.30
N TYR A 29 -15.48 -13.85 -17.10
CA TYR A 29 -16.84 -13.36 -16.94
C TYR A 29 -17.02 -11.97 -17.54
N LEU A 30 -16.12 -11.03 -17.23
CA LEU A 30 -16.23 -9.67 -17.76
C LEU A 30 -15.95 -9.59 -19.26
N SER A 31 -14.99 -10.37 -19.77
CA SER A 31 -14.72 -10.46 -21.21
C SER A 31 -15.91 -10.99 -22.02
N ASN A 32 -16.77 -11.81 -21.42
CA ASN A 32 -17.96 -12.35 -22.09
C ASN A 32 -19.17 -11.41 -22.00
N GLU A 33 -19.28 -10.63 -20.92
CA GLU A 33 -20.44 -9.76 -20.66
C GLU A 33 -20.30 -8.38 -21.35
N LEU A 34 -19.07 -7.92 -21.57
CA LEU A 34 -18.78 -6.60 -22.14
C LEU A 34 -18.59 -6.68 -23.66
N SER A 35 -19.13 -5.70 -24.38
CA SER A 35 -18.89 -5.54 -25.81
C SER A 35 -17.50 -4.95 -26.08
N GLU A 36 -16.99 -5.05 -27.33
CA GLU A 36 -15.72 -4.41 -27.72
C GLU A 36 -15.75 -2.88 -27.47
N GLU A 37 -16.91 -2.25 -27.62
CA GLU A 37 -17.11 -0.82 -27.34
C GLU A 37 -17.02 -0.49 -25.84
N ASP A 38 -17.50 -1.39 -24.97
CA ASP A 38 -17.38 -1.24 -23.51
C ASP A 38 -15.94 -1.41 -23.03
N ILE A 39 -15.13 -2.21 -23.74
CA ILE A 39 -13.74 -2.52 -23.41
C ILE A 39 -12.79 -1.42 -23.93
N GLU A 40 -13.01 -0.92 -25.15
CA GLU A 40 -12.13 0.09 -25.75
C GLU A 40 -12.12 1.42 -24.98
N MET A 41 -13.10 1.68 -24.08
CA MET A 41 -13.26 2.84 -23.21
C MET A 41 -12.51 4.09 -23.72
N LYS A 42 -12.76 4.48 -24.98
CA LYS A 42 -12.19 5.74 -25.49
C LYS A 42 -12.80 6.84 -24.65
N LYS A 43 -11.99 7.81 -24.21
CA LYS A 43 -12.53 9.07 -23.67
C LYS A 43 -13.31 9.74 -24.80
N HIS A 44 -14.59 9.41 -24.90
CA HIS A 44 -15.53 10.07 -25.77
C HIS A 44 -16.10 11.23 -25.00
N GLU A 45 -15.58 12.43 -25.28
CA GLU A 45 -16.27 13.65 -24.87
C GLU A 45 -17.48 13.81 -25.81
N PRO A 46 -18.71 13.65 -25.30
CA PRO A 46 -19.88 13.72 -26.14
C PRO A 46 -19.98 15.13 -26.73
N THR A 47 -20.24 15.20 -28.03
CA THR A 47 -20.41 16.49 -28.69
C THR A 47 -21.70 17.17 -28.23
N HIS A 48 -21.80 18.50 -28.38
CA HIS A 48 -23.04 19.22 -28.04
C HIS A 48 -24.25 18.67 -28.79
N SER A 49 -24.08 18.12 -30.00
CA SER A 49 -25.14 17.49 -30.77
C SER A 49 -25.63 16.18 -30.16
N GLU A 50 -24.70 15.32 -29.69
CA GLU A 50 -25.04 14.04 -29.05
C GLU A 50 -25.71 14.27 -27.70
N LEU A 51 -25.23 15.27 -26.93
CA LEU A 51 -25.86 15.70 -25.69
C LEU A 51 -27.27 16.25 -25.92
N ALA A 52 -27.45 17.04 -26.97
CA ALA A 52 -28.75 17.62 -27.34
C ALA A 52 -29.76 16.52 -27.70
N GLU A 53 -29.35 15.54 -28.50
CA GLU A 53 -30.16 14.39 -28.85
C GLU A 53 -30.52 13.53 -27.62
N ALA A 54 -29.55 13.22 -26.77
CA ALA A 54 -29.76 12.42 -25.56
C ALA A 54 -30.69 13.12 -24.54
N MET A 55 -30.61 14.44 -24.43
CA MET A 55 -31.46 15.25 -23.54
C MET A 55 -32.80 15.64 -24.17
N GLY A 56 -32.98 15.42 -25.48
CA GLY A 56 -34.15 15.87 -26.22
C GLY A 56 -34.29 17.40 -26.29
N VAL A 57 -33.16 18.12 -26.29
CA VAL A 57 -33.10 19.60 -26.31
C VAL A 57 -32.37 20.09 -27.56
N SER A 58 -32.40 21.40 -27.80
CA SER A 58 -31.66 21.99 -28.92
C SER A 58 -30.15 22.06 -28.62
N PRO A 59 -29.27 21.95 -29.64
CA PRO A 59 -27.82 22.14 -29.47
C PRO A 59 -27.46 23.49 -28.85
N GLU A 60 -28.27 24.52 -29.13
CA GLU A 60 -28.12 25.86 -28.55
C GLU A 60 -28.36 25.83 -27.03
N THR A 61 -29.37 25.08 -26.56
CA THR A 61 -29.62 24.90 -25.12
C THR A 61 -28.48 24.19 -24.42
N VAL A 62 -27.83 23.21 -25.07
CA VAL A 62 -26.66 22.53 -24.50
C VAL A 62 -25.48 23.49 -24.39
N ALA A 63 -25.26 24.35 -25.39
CA ALA A 63 -24.21 25.36 -25.35
C ALA A 63 -24.45 26.40 -24.23
N GLU A 64 -25.69 26.85 -24.05
CA GLU A 64 -26.06 27.72 -22.92
C GLU A 64 -25.84 27.03 -21.57
N LEU A 65 -26.21 25.74 -21.45
CA LEU A 65 -25.98 24.97 -20.23
C LEU A 65 -24.50 24.79 -19.93
N ASP A 66 -23.66 24.55 -20.94
CA ASP A 66 -22.22 24.44 -20.76
C ASP A 66 -21.60 25.77 -20.29
N GLU A 67 -22.06 26.90 -20.84
CA GLU A 67 -21.65 28.23 -20.39
C GLU A 67 -22.07 28.48 -18.93
N VAL A 68 -23.35 28.28 -18.61
CA VAL A 68 -23.95 28.58 -17.30
C VAL A 68 -23.45 27.63 -16.20
N CYS A 69 -23.30 26.33 -16.51
CA CYS A 69 -22.89 25.30 -15.56
C CYS A 69 -21.38 25.00 -15.59
N SER A 70 -20.59 25.85 -16.26
CA SER A 70 -19.14 25.70 -16.32
C SER A 70 -18.49 25.78 -14.92
N PRO A 71 -17.31 25.18 -14.72
CA PRO A 71 -16.57 25.31 -13.46
C PRO A 71 -16.29 26.74 -13.03
N ALA A 72 -16.26 27.69 -13.99
CA ALA A 72 -16.08 29.11 -13.74
C ALA A 72 -17.31 29.76 -13.06
N ASN A 73 -18.52 29.22 -13.30
CA ASN A 73 -19.79 29.74 -12.82
C ASN A 73 -20.36 28.95 -11.62
N LEU A 74 -19.62 27.96 -11.11
CA LEU A 74 -19.98 27.23 -9.88
C LEU A 74 -20.03 28.10 -8.60
N LYS A 75 -19.61 29.37 -8.66
CA LYS A 75 -19.65 30.30 -7.53
C LYS A 75 -21.01 30.99 -7.46
N GLY A 76 -21.83 30.61 -6.48
CA GLY A 76 -23.10 31.28 -6.22
C GLY A 76 -22.92 32.65 -5.54
N PRO A 77 -23.81 33.64 -5.77
CA PRO A 77 -23.78 34.92 -5.07
C PRO A 77 -24.06 34.81 -3.55
N ALA A 78 -24.52 33.65 -3.10
CA ALA A 78 -24.76 33.31 -1.70
C ALA A 78 -23.59 32.54 -1.05
N GLU A 79 -22.51 32.25 -1.78
CA GLU A 79 -21.27 31.79 -1.18
C GLU A 79 -20.70 32.95 -0.36
N PRO A 80 -20.74 32.90 0.99
CA PRO A 80 -20.05 33.89 1.78
C PRO A 80 -18.58 33.81 1.37
N SER A 81 -17.91 34.96 1.27
CA SER A 81 -16.44 35.05 1.08
C SER A 81 -15.63 34.24 2.12
N ASP A 82 -16.33 33.74 3.13
CA ASP A 82 -15.86 33.17 4.37
C ASP A 82 -16.25 31.67 4.49
N LEU A 83 -16.63 30.99 3.40
CA LEU A 83 -17.01 29.57 3.37
C LEU A 83 -15.99 28.63 4.05
N ASP A 84 -14.70 28.96 3.94
CA ASP A 84 -13.60 28.25 4.61
C ASP A 84 -13.57 28.44 6.14
N SER A 85 -14.33 29.41 6.66
CA SER A 85 -14.43 29.73 8.09
C SER A 85 -15.79 29.40 8.71
N VAL A 86 -16.74 28.88 7.92
CA VAL A 86 -18.04 28.43 8.42
C VAL A 86 -17.85 27.15 9.24
N ASP A 87 -18.01 27.28 10.55
CA ASP A 87 -17.97 26.14 11.48
C ASP A 87 -19.27 25.32 11.38
N ILE A 88 -19.30 24.40 10.41
CA ILE A 88 -20.39 23.45 10.17
C ILE A 88 -20.67 22.51 11.36
N TYR A 89 -19.81 22.48 12.39
CA TYR A 89 -20.00 21.63 13.57
C TYR A 89 -20.77 22.34 14.69
N ASN A 90 -20.66 23.66 14.78
CA ASN A 90 -21.27 24.47 15.83
C ASN A 90 -22.50 25.27 15.37
N ASN A 91 -22.72 25.43 14.06
CA ASN A 91 -23.91 26.09 13.55
C ASN A 91 -25.16 25.20 13.64
N ASP A 92 -26.29 25.81 13.99
CA ASP A 92 -27.58 25.10 14.01
C ASP A 92 -28.05 24.77 12.60
N ILE A 93 -28.42 23.50 12.39
CA ILE A 93 -29.00 23.02 11.13
C ILE A 93 -30.34 23.74 10.92
N PRO A 94 -30.60 24.33 9.74
CA PRO A 94 -31.87 24.95 9.44
C PRO A 94 -33.04 23.98 9.67
N PRO A 95 -34.16 24.43 10.26
CA PRO A 95 -35.25 23.56 10.71
C PRO A 95 -35.94 22.77 9.59
N ASP A 96 -35.71 23.13 8.32
CA ASP A 96 -36.36 22.55 7.14
C ASP A 96 -35.48 21.54 6.38
N THR A 97 -34.35 21.11 6.97
CA THR A 97 -33.37 20.25 6.27
C THR A 97 -33.49 18.78 6.67
N ASP A 98 -34.00 17.93 5.77
CA ASP A 98 -34.18 16.47 5.98
C ASP A 98 -32.96 15.63 5.55
N LEU A 99 -31.77 16.22 5.50
CA LEU A 99 -30.55 15.52 5.09
C LEU A 99 -30.01 14.64 6.23
N SER A 100 -30.06 13.33 6.02
CA SER A 100 -29.57 12.31 6.96
C SER A 100 -28.09 12.52 7.35
N SER A 101 -27.28 13.07 6.44
CA SER A 101 -25.87 13.40 6.66
C SER A 101 -25.67 14.47 7.74
N LEU A 102 -26.49 15.52 7.75
CA LEU A 102 -26.42 16.60 8.75
C LEU A 102 -26.92 16.13 10.11
N ARG A 103 -27.97 15.31 10.14
CA ARG A 103 -28.47 14.67 11.36
C ARG A 103 -27.38 13.80 12.00
N LEU A 104 -26.72 12.94 11.21
CA LEU A 104 -25.60 12.11 11.68
C LEU A 104 -24.41 12.95 12.17
N LEU A 105 -24.16 14.11 11.55
CA LEU A 105 -23.10 15.03 11.98
C LEU A 105 -23.38 15.63 13.37
N LYS A 106 -24.63 16.07 13.63
CA LYS A 106 -25.08 16.62 14.92
C LYS A 106 -25.13 15.55 16.02
N GLU A 107 -25.64 14.36 15.71
CA GLU A 107 -25.62 13.20 16.62
C GLU A 107 -24.19 12.84 17.05
N ARG A 108 -23.21 13.03 16.17
CA ARG A 108 -21.78 12.76 16.43
C ARG A 108 -21.05 13.93 17.10
N LYS A 109 -21.69 15.08 17.36
CA LYS A 109 -21.09 16.29 17.98
C LYS A 109 -19.74 16.70 17.35
N GLY A 110 -19.62 16.62 16.03
CA GLY A 110 -18.34 16.93 15.36
C GLY A 110 -17.18 15.97 15.67
N LYS A 111 -17.41 14.89 16.42
CA LYS A 111 -16.49 13.75 16.47
C LYS A 111 -16.60 13.02 15.15
N ILE A 112 -15.92 13.55 14.13
CA ILE A 112 -15.45 12.72 13.01
C ILE A 112 -14.83 11.51 13.72
N THR A 113 -15.37 10.32 13.47
CA THR A 113 -14.74 9.08 13.94
C THR A 113 -13.26 9.26 13.64
N HIS A 114 -12.38 9.05 14.61
CA HIS A 114 -10.93 9.15 14.39
C HIS A 114 -10.50 8.02 13.42
N PHE A 115 -11.02 8.00 12.19
CA PHE A 115 -10.34 7.49 11.04
C PHE A 115 -9.09 8.35 10.96
N ARG A 116 -8.01 7.79 11.48
CA ARG A 116 -6.66 8.30 11.30
C ARG A 116 -6.52 8.55 9.81
N LYS A 117 -6.58 9.81 9.39
CA LYS A 117 -6.63 10.18 7.97
C LYS A 117 -5.45 9.49 7.28
N GLU A 118 -5.73 8.55 6.39
CA GLU A 118 -4.71 7.89 5.57
C GLU A 118 -4.21 8.92 4.55
N VAL A 119 -3.28 9.76 4.99
CA VAL A 119 -2.66 10.74 4.11
C VAL A 119 -1.65 10.00 3.24
N ASN A 120 -1.81 10.11 1.93
CA ASN A 120 -0.86 9.56 0.98
C ASN A 120 0.37 10.47 0.90
N TYR A 121 1.51 9.98 1.38
CA TYR A 121 2.81 10.66 1.29
C TYR A 121 3.63 10.14 0.11
N PHE A 122 3.00 9.42 -0.81
CA PHE A 122 3.58 9.18 -2.12
C PHE A 122 3.67 10.53 -2.85
N VAL A 123 4.79 11.20 -2.66
CA VAL A 123 5.23 12.22 -3.60
C VAL A 123 5.48 11.42 -4.88
N LYS A 124 4.85 11.81 -5.99
CA LYS A 124 5.38 11.50 -7.33
C LYS A 124 6.74 12.19 -7.36
N GLU A 125 7.75 11.64 -6.67
CA GLU A 125 9.15 11.98 -6.88
C GLU A 125 9.27 11.98 -8.38
N SER A 126 9.59 13.14 -8.94
CA SER A 126 9.81 13.33 -10.36
C SER A 126 10.49 12.08 -10.84
N VAL A 127 9.74 11.19 -11.51
CA VAL A 127 10.30 9.98 -12.08
C VAL A 127 11.40 10.57 -12.92
N THR A 128 12.65 10.41 -12.46
CA THR A 128 13.81 10.72 -13.27
C THR A 128 13.48 9.94 -14.51
N ARG A 129 13.10 10.65 -15.59
CA ARG A 129 12.64 10.03 -16.83
C ARG A 129 13.76 9.07 -17.18
N LYS A 130 13.59 7.80 -16.83
CA LYS A 130 14.52 6.76 -17.23
C LYS A 130 14.46 6.87 -18.74
N GLY A 131 15.63 7.13 -19.34
CA GLY A 131 15.71 7.43 -20.77
C GLY A 131 14.90 6.40 -21.54
N ALA A 132 14.05 6.87 -22.47
CA ALA A 132 13.18 6.08 -23.34
C ALA A 132 12.90 4.65 -22.80
N GLU A 133 12.12 4.52 -21.73
CA GLU A 133 11.72 3.20 -21.26
C GLU A 133 11.01 2.44 -22.39
N GLU A 134 11.32 1.16 -22.55
CA GLU A 134 10.65 0.25 -23.49
C GLU A 134 9.15 0.24 -23.18
N HIS A 135 8.38 0.94 -24.01
CA HIS A 135 6.93 0.95 -23.89
C HIS A 135 6.38 -0.42 -24.27
N LYS A 136 5.86 -1.15 -23.27
CA LYS A 136 5.18 -2.43 -23.49
C LYS A 136 3.69 -2.22 -23.35
N ALA A 137 2.98 -2.26 -24.48
CA ALA A 137 1.52 -2.14 -24.48
C ALA A 137 0.88 -3.27 -23.66
N ILE A 138 -0.15 -2.91 -22.90
CA ILE A 138 -0.99 -3.85 -22.16
C ILE A 138 -2.16 -4.26 -23.05
N GLU A 139 -2.59 -5.52 -22.97
CA GLU A 139 -3.81 -5.99 -23.63
C GLU A 139 -5.04 -5.30 -23.02
N GLU A 140 -6.05 -4.98 -23.83
CA GLU A 140 -7.20 -4.18 -23.39
C GLU A 140 -8.08 -4.87 -22.33
N THR A 141 -7.98 -6.19 -22.18
CA THR A 141 -8.74 -6.98 -21.20
C THR A 141 -7.91 -7.44 -20.00
N GLU A 142 -7.00 -6.60 -19.54
CA GLU A 142 -6.19 -6.87 -18.36
C GLU A 142 -6.97 -6.61 -17.06
N VAL A 143 -6.85 -7.52 -16.09
CA VAL A 143 -7.37 -7.31 -14.74
C VAL A 143 -6.31 -6.66 -13.86
N LEU A 144 -6.73 -5.67 -13.09
CA LEU A 144 -5.92 -4.92 -12.15
C LEU A 144 -6.33 -5.22 -10.71
N LEU A 145 -5.35 -5.54 -9.87
CA LEU A 145 -5.53 -5.82 -8.46
C LEU A 145 -4.96 -4.67 -7.63
N SER A 146 -5.74 -4.17 -6.66
CA SER A 146 -5.24 -3.24 -5.65
C SER A 146 -4.84 -4.02 -4.39
N ILE A 147 -3.58 -3.89 -3.98
CA ILE A 147 -2.99 -4.66 -2.89
C ILE A 147 -2.38 -3.72 -1.86
N ALA A 148 -2.99 -3.70 -0.67
CA ALA A 148 -2.52 -2.93 0.46
C ALA A 148 -1.59 -3.76 1.35
N ILE A 149 -0.48 -3.15 1.77
CA ILE A 149 0.52 -3.73 2.67
C ILE A 149 0.47 -2.98 3.99
N TYR A 150 0.47 -3.74 5.08
CA TYR A 150 0.37 -3.22 6.44
C TYR A 150 1.68 -3.39 7.22
N HIS A 151 1.90 -2.50 8.19
CA HIS A 151 3.06 -2.58 9.08
C HIS A 151 2.94 -3.81 10.00
N PRO A 152 4.02 -4.59 10.21
CA PRO A 152 3.99 -5.86 10.93
C PRO A 152 3.47 -5.75 12.37
N LYS A 153 3.76 -4.62 13.03
CA LYS A 153 3.42 -4.41 14.45
C LYS A 153 2.30 -3.41 14.68
N MET A 154 2.15 -2.44 13.77
CA MET A 154 1.26 -1.29 13.98
C MET A 154 -0.07 -1.46 13.25
N LEU A 155 -0.13 -2.42 12.31
CA LEU A 155 -1.34 -2.77 11.57
C LEU A 155 -2.02 -1.57 10.90
N ASN A 156 -1.23 -0.54 10.55
CA ASN A 156 -1.65 0.53 9.66
C ASN A 156 -1.14 0.25 8.24
N LYS A 157 -1.90 0.71 7.24
CA LYS A 157 -1.48 0.62 5.84
C LYS A 157 -0.20 1.43 5.65
N VAL A 158 0.84 0.80 5.11
CA VAL A 158 2.13 1.42 4.82
C VAL A 158 2.31 1.69 3.34
N GLN A 159 1.82 0.81 2.47
CA GLN A 159 1.97 0.88 1.03
C GLN A 159 0.73 0.31 0.35
N GLU A 160 0.42 0.78 -0.86
CA GLU A 160 -0.60 0.17 -1.71
C GLU A 160 -0.11 0.19 -3.15
N PHE A 161 -0.31 -0.93 -3.84
CA PHE A 161 0.15 -1.14 -5.20
C PHE A 161 -1.00 -1.58 -6.09
N LEU A 162 -1.00 -1.10 -7.33
CA LEU A 162 -1.79 -1.68 -8.42
C LEU A 162 -0.90 -2.68 -9.16
N VAL A 163 -1.43 -3.88 -9.40
CA VAL A 163 -0.70 -4.99 -10.01
C VAL A 163 -1.52 -5.60 -11.14
N LEU A 164 -0.88 -5.87 -12.28
CA LEU A 164 -1.55 -6.50 -13.42
C LEU A 164 -1.66 -8.02 -13.21
N SER A 165 -2.74 -8.60 -13.71
CA SER A 165 -3.02 -10.02 -13.55
C SER A 165 -1.94 -10.94 -14.15
N HIS A 166 -1.33 -10.58 -15.27
CA HIS A 166 -0.26 -11.39 -15.86
C HIS A 166 1.08 -11.31 -15.11
N GLN A 167 1.24 -10.38 -14.17
CA GLN A 167 2.51 -10.24 -13.46
C GLN A 167 2.74 -11.39 -12.49
N LYS A 168 4.00 -11.77 -12.35
CA LYS A 168 4.45 -12.74 -11.34
C LYS A 168 4.33 -12.14 -9.96
N LEU A 169 4.08 -12.99 -8.95
CA LEU A 169 4.04 -12.58 -7.54
C LEU A 169 5.35 -11.88 -7.10
N THR A 170 6.48 -12.34 -7.63
CA THR A 170 7.81 -11.75 -7.39
C THR A 170 7.90 -10.28 -7.79
N SER A 171 7.14 -9.85 -8.79
CA SER A 171 7.10 -8.45 -9.25
C SER A 171 6.64 -7.53 -8.11
N LEU A 172 5.61 -7.94 -7.36
CA LEU A 172 5.16 -7.21 -6.17
C LEU A 172 6.20 -7.30 -5.06
N ARG A 173 6.68 -8.52 -4.74
CA ARG A 173 7.68 -8.75 -3.69
C ARG A 173 8.86 -7.79 -3.81
N ASP A 174 9.39 -7.62 -5.01
CA ASP A 174 10.58 -6.79 -5.25
C ASP A 174 10.34 -5.29 -5.00
N LYS A 175 9.08 -4.84 -5.07
CA LYS A 175 8.65 -3.46 -4.83
C LYS A 175 8.29 -3.17 -3.37
N ILE A 176 8.05 -4.19 -2.55
CA ILE A 176 7.72 -4.00 -1.14
C ILE A 176 8.92 -3.37 -0.42
N TYR A 177 8.73 -2.17 0.13
CA TYR A 177 9.68 -1.56 1.05
C TYR A 177 9.43 -2.03 2.48
N CYS A 178 10.46 -2.48 3.18
CA CYS A 178 10.41 -2.77 4.60
C CYS A 178 11.65 -2.21 5.31
N ALA A 179 11.48 -1.59 6.48
CA ALA A 179 12.62 -1.10 7.27
C ALA A 179 13.60 -2.22 7.66
N SER A 180 13.11 -3.45 7.84
CA SER A 180 13.95 -4.63 8.16
C SER A 180 14.92 -4.99 7.04
N ASP A 181 14.60 -4.71 5.77
CA ASP A 181 15.49 -4.95 4.61
C ASP A 181 16.78 -4.13 4.66
N HIS A 182 16.74 -3.06 5.44
CA HIS A 182 17.74 -2.01 5.48
C HIS A 182 18.61 -2.06 6.72
N VAL A 183 18.30 -2.96 7.65
CA VAL A 183 19.14 -3.25 8.82
C VAL A 183 20.45 -3.86 8.35
N VAL A 184 21.55 -3.44 8.95
CA VAL A 184 22.85 -4.08 8.79
C VAL A 184 23.06 -4.96 10.02
N PRO A 185 23.18 -6.29 9.85
CA PRO A 185 23.35 -7.19 10.98
C PRO A 185 24.75 -7.09 11.60
N GLY A 186 24.86 -7.52 12.85
CA GLY A 186 26.10 -7.54 13.62
C GLY A 186 26.35 -6.26 14.42
N ASP A 187 27.18 -6.37 15.45
CA ASP A 187 27.68 -5.21 16.21
C ASP A 187 28.85 -4.55 15.46
N HIS A 188 28.78 -3.23 15.33
CA HIS A 188 29.78 -2.40 14.65
C HIS A 188 30.48 -1.43 15.62
N SER A 189 30.30 -1.62 16.94
CA SER A 189 30.90 -0.78 17.98
C SER A 189 32.44 -0.78 17.95
N ASP A 190 33.08 -1.87 17.54
CA ASP A 190 34.56 -1.92 17.51
C ASP A 190 35.14 -1.26 16.25
N ASN A 191 34.39 -1.24 15.16
CA ASN A 191 34.86 -0.76 13.85
C ASN A 191 33.80 0.10 13.15
N PRO A 192 33.42 1.27 13.70
CA PRO A 192 32.30 2.07 13.20
C PRO A 192 32.57 2.70 11.82
N ASN A 193 33.82 2.72 11.36
CA ASN A 193 34.21 3.25 10.05
C ASN A 193 34.28 2.18 8.95
N LEU A 194 34.04 0.91 9.27
CA LEU A 194 34.01 -0.15 8.26
C LEU A 194 32.85 0.15 7.29
N LEU A 195 33.15 0.16 5.99
CA LEU A 195 32.13 0.38 4.95
C LEU A 195 30.98 -0.63 5.14
N GLN A 196 29.76 -0.10 5.18
CA GLN A 196 28.54 -0.83 5.52
C GLN A 196 28.52 -2.24 4.93
N VAL A 197 28.46 -3.22 5.84
CA VAL A 197 28.27 -4.64 5.55
C VAL A 197 26.97 -4.84 4.76
N ALA A 198 26.86 -5.96 4.03
CA ALA A 198 25.66 -6.35 3.31
C ALA A 198 24.40 -6.19 4.17
N LYS A 199 23.35 -5.59 3.62
CA LYS A 199 22.08 -5.34 4.34
C LYS A 199 21.34 -6.66 4.53
N CYS A 200 20.37 -6.68 5.44
CA CYS A 200 19.51 -7.85 5.64
C CYS A 200 18.82 -8.29 4.34
N LYS A 201 18.43 -7.37 3.43
CA LYS A 201 17.90 -7.74 2.11
C LYS A 201 18.89 -8.51 1.22
N ASP A 202 20.18 -8.31 1.43
CA ASP A 202 21.25 -8.95 0.66
C ASP A 202 21.63 -10.32 1.22
N ILE A 203 21.42 -10.51 2.53
CA ILE A 203 21.78 -11.75 3.24
C ILE A 203 20.56 -12.68 3.36
N CYS A 204 19.42 -12.14 3.77
CA CYS A 204 18.19 -12.87 4.07
C CYS A 204 17.26 -12.84 2.85
N LYS A 205 17.56 -13.68 1.86
CA LYS A 205 16.81 -13.75 0.58
C LYS A 205 15.49 -14.52 0.64
N SER A 206 15.23 -15.28 1.69
CA SER A 206 14.01 -16.06 1.83
C SER A 206 12.79 -15.20 2.15
N GLY A 207 11.65 -15.56 1.58
CA GLY A 207 10.35 -15.01 1.94
C GLY A 207 9.22 -15.71 1.17
N PHE A 208 7.99 -15.54 1.64
CA PHE A 208 6.82 -16.14 1.02
C PHE A 208 5.57 -15.26 1.12
N PHE A 209 4.64 -15.46 0.19
CA PHE A 209 3.24 -15.07 0.39
C PHE A 209 2.44 -16.29 0.82
N TYR A 210 1.50 -16.12 1.73
CA TYR A 210 0.54 -17.15 2.12
C TYR A 210 -0.86 -16.66 1.83
N ILE A 211 -1.47 -17.21 0.77
CA ILE A 211 -2.75 -16.79 0.21
C ILE A 211 -3.61 -18.04 -0.01
N GLU A 212 -4.84 -18.04 0.51
CA GLU A 212 -5.81 -19.15 0.40
C GLU A 212 -5.20 -20.55 0.60
N ASN A 213 -4.50 -20.73 1.72
CA ASN A 213 -3.84 -21.98 2.10
C ASN A 213 -2.72 -22.46 1.16
N VAL A 214 -2.11 -21.54 0.41
CA VAL A 214 -0.96 -21.83 -0.44
C VAL A 214 0.22 -20.96 -0.04
N PHE A 215 1.35 -21.59 0.27
CA PHE A 215 2.64 -20.93 0.41
C PHE A 215 3.28 -20.72 -0.96
N TYR A 216 3.50 -19.47 -1.32
CA TYR A 216 4.24 -19.05 -2.50
C TYR A 216 5.64 -18.65 -2.05
N ASN A 217 6.58 -19.60 -2.05
CA ASN A 217 7.95 -19.37 -1.59
C ASN A 217 8.79 -18.72 -2.70
N ASP A 218 9.58 -17.71 -2.35
CA ASP A 218 10.56 -17.14 -3.28
C ASP A 218 11.88 -17.92 -3.24
N MET A 219 12.04 -18.78 -4.24
CA MET A 219 13.17 -19.70 -4.40
C MET A 219 14.12 -19.26 -5.53
N ARG A 220 14.09 -18.00 -5.96
CA ARG A 220 14.93 -17.50 -7.06
C ARG A 220 16.43 -17.49 -6.74
N ASP A 221 16.77 -17.38 -5.46
CA ASP A 221 18.16 -17.36 -4.99
C ASP A 221 18.53 -18.73 -4.40
N GLY A 222 19.74 -19.22 -4.69
CA GLY A 222 20.22 -20.51 -4.15
C GLY A 222 20.38 -20.52 -2.62
N LEU A 223 20.44 -19.35 -1.98
CA LEU A 223 20.45 -19.18 -0.53
C LEU A 223 19.05 -19.13 0.08
N SER A 224 18.00 -19.01 -0.75
CA SER A 224 16.62 -19.03 -0.27
C SER A 224 16.29 -20.35 0.40
N ARG A 225 15.65 -20.26 1.56
CA ARG A 225 15.15 -21.39 2.34
C ARG A 225 13.64 -21.47 2.22
N ASP A 226 13.17 -22.69 2.07
CA ASP A 226 11.75 -23.01 2.10
C ASP A 226 11.23 -22.98 3.56
N TYR A 227 10.53 -21.91 3.93
CA TYR A 227 9.94 -21.74 5.26
C TYR A 227 8.65 -22.54 5.44
N SER A 228 7.94 -22.88 4.37
CA SER A 228 6.64 -23.54 4.49
C SER A 228 6.77 -24.89 5.17
N ARG A 229 7.83 -25.65 4.88
CA ARG A 229 8.09 -26.96 5.51
C ARG A 229 8.07 -26.91 7.03
N ILE A 230 8.87 -26.01 7.61
CA ILE A 230 8.98 -25.87 9.07
C ILE A 230 7.62 -25.52 9.67
N ILE A 231 6.86 -24.62 9.02
CA ILE A 231 5.54 -24.19 9.48
C ILE A 231 4.53 -25.35 9.38
N THR A 232 4.52 -26.08 8.27
CA THR A 232 3.62 -27.23 8.07
C THR A 232 3.96 -28.39 8.99
N ASP A 233 5.25 -28.63 9.29
CA ASP A 233 5.67 -29.66 10.23
C ASP A 233 5.30 -29.28 11.66
N TRP A 234 5.54 -28.03 12.06
CA TRP A 234 5.06 -27.50 13.34
C TRP A 234 3.54 -27.62 13.49
N ALA A 235 2.78 -27.37 12.43
CA ALA A 235 1.33 -27.54 12.43
C ALA A 235 0.89 -29.00 12.61
N LYS A 236 1.68 -30.00 12.16
CA LYS A 236 1.34 -31.43 12.34
C LYS A 236 1.34 -31.85 13.80
N ASP A 237 2.16 -31.22 14.64
CA ASP A 237 2.31 -31.53 16.06
C ASP A 237 1.17 -30.94 16.93
N SER A 238 0.31 -30.09 16.35
CA SER A 238 -0.84 -29.49 17.04
C SER A 238 -2.14 -30.17 16.62
N ASP A 239 -3.06 -30.40 17.57
CA ASP A 239 -4.42 -30.89 17.30
C ASP A 239 -5.47 -29.77 17.27
N GLU A 240 -5.04 -28.50 17.31
CA GLU A 240 -5.95 -27.36 17.33
C GLU A 240 -6.55 -27.06 15.95
N ASP A 241 -7.77 -26.50 15.91
CA ASP A 241 -8.52 -26.24 14.67
C ASP A 241 -7.74 -25.37 13.66
N TRP A 242 -6.91 -24.43 14.14
CA TRP A 242 -6.11 -23.58 13.27
C TRP A 242 -5.05 -24.36 12.49
N SER A 243 -4.58 -25.49 13.04
CA SER A 243 -3.52 -26.32 12.45
C SER A 243 -4.01 -27.10 11.23
N THR A 244 -5.30 -27.48 11.20
CA THR A 244 -5.89 -28.33 10.15
C THR A 244 -5.65 -27.75 8.75
N LYS A 245 -5.89 -26.45 8.57
CA LYS A 245 -5.64 -25.79 7.27
C LYS A 245 -4.16 -25.82 6.90
N LEU A 246 -3.29 -25.49 7.84
CA LEU A 246 -1.84 -25.47 7.61
C LEU A 246 -1.26 -26.84 7.31
N LYS A 247 -1.80 -27.93 7.90
CA LYS A 247 -1.41 -29.32 7.58
C LYS A 247 -1.66 -29.67 6.11
N GLU A 248 -2.72 -29.10 5.53
CA GLU A 248 -3.12 -29.31 4.13
C GLU A 248 -2.60 -28.20 3.19
N ALA A 249 -1.76 -27.30 3.69
CA ALA A 249 -1.28 -26.17 2.90
C ALA A 249 -0.41 -26.64 1.73
N GLN A 250 -0.70 -26.09 0.55
CA GLN A 250 0.10 -26.36 -0.64
C GLN A 250 1.32 -25.45 -0.67
N THR A 251 2.36 -25.88 -1.37
CA THR A 251 3.54 -25.06 -1.64
C THR A 251 3.73 -24.91 -3.14
N LYS A 252 3.92 -23.67 -3.60
CA LYS A 252 4.19 -23.31 -5.00
C LYS A 252 5.37 -22.34 -5.07
N SER A 253 6.00 -22.28 -6.24
CA SER A 253 7.07 -21.30 -6.48
C SER A 253 6.48 -19.91 -6.76
N MET A 254 6.99 -18.89 -6.08
CA MET A 254 6.54 -17.51 -6.25
C MET A 254 6.90 -16.95 -7.64
N ASP A 255 8.01 -17.39 -8.22
CA ASP A 255 8.51 -16.93 -9.52
C ASP A 255 7.81 -17.56 -10.72
N GLU A 256 7.11 -18.68 -10.53
CA GLU A 256 6.28 -19.33 -11.54
C GLU A 256 4.80 -18.92 -11.42
N SER A 257 4.39 -18.39 -10.27
CA SER A 257 3.00 -18.03 -9.99
C SER A 257 2.68 -16.59 -10.42
N VAL A 258 1.54 -16.41 -11.09
CA VAL A 258 1.02 -15.10 -11.54
C VAL A 258 -0.24 -14.69 -10.77
N PHE A 259 -0.52 -13.39 -10.68
CA PHE A 259 -1.68 -12.87 -9.97
C PHE A 259 -3.03 -13.33 -10.58
N GLY A 260 -3.06 -13.54 -11.89
CA GLY A 260 -4.25 -13.97 -12.64
C GLY A 260 -4.74 -15.38 -12.31
N GLU A 261 -3.88 -16.22 -11.75
CA GLU A 261 -4.21 -17.59 -11.35
C GLU A 261 -4.62 -17.69 -9.89
N LEU A 262 -4.56 -16.58 -9.15
CA LEU A 262 -4.93 -16.58 -7.75
C LEU A 262 -6.44 -16.69 -7.58
N THR A 263 -6.79 -17.32 -6.47
CA THR A 263 -8.12 -17.27 -5.91
C THR A 263 -8.02 -16.48 -4.61
N ILE A 264 -8.81 -15.42 -4.45
CA ILE A 264 -8.68 -14.43 -3.38
C ILE A 264 -10.03 -13.99 -2.80
N ARG A 265 -9.99 -13.33 -1.64
CA ARG A 265 -11.12 -12.63 -1.02
C ARG A 265 -10.73 -11.17 -0.83
N LEU A 266 -11.58 -10.26 -1.30
CA LEU A 266 -11.40 -8.84 -1.09
C LEU A 266 -11.64 -8.50 0.38
N GLY A 267 -10.73 -7.69 0.95
CA GLY A 267 -10.77 -7.32 2.37
C GLY A 267 -10.25 -8.38 3.34
N TYR A 268 -9.87 -9.58 2.87
CA TYR A 268 -9.32 -10.63 3.74
C TYR A 268 -7.81 -10.44 3.97
N PRO A 269 -7.32 -10.57 5.21
CA PRO A 269 -5.89 -10.45 5.53
C PRO A 269 -5.12 -11.72 5.15
N TYR A 270 -4.20 -11.59 4.21
CA TYR A 270 -3.19 -12.59 3.86
C TYR A 270 -1.82 -12.21 4.46
N LEU A 271 -0.84 -13.10 4.35
CA LEU A 271 0.47 -12.91 4.96
C LEU A 271 1.58 -12.81 3.91
N TYR A 272 2.44 -11.81 4.07
CA TYR A 272 3.76 -11.74 3.48
C TYR A 272 4.80 -11.86 4.59
N CYS A 273 5.64 -12.89 4.56
CA CYS A 273 6.73 -13.03 5.51
C CYS A 273 8.08 -12.98 4.78
N HIS A 274 9.01 -12.18 5.29
CA HIS A 274 10.40 -12.15 4.82
C HIS A 274 11.38 -12.16 5.99
N GLN A 275 12.62 -12.57 5.72
CA GLN A 275 13.70 -12.67 6.72
C GLN A 275 13.37 -13.60 7.91
N GLY A 276 12.36 -14.47 7.78
CA GLY A 276 11.97 -15.48 8.76
C GLY A 276 11.00 -15.02 9.84
N ASN A 277 10.89 -13.73 10.12
CA ASN A 277 10.01 -13.22 11.19
C ASN A 277 9.40 -11.83 10.93
N CYS A 278 9.65 -11.22 9.77
CA CYS A 278 9.04 -9.94 9.43
C CYS A 278 7.73 -10.18 8.66
N GLU A 279 6.63 -10.17 9.41
CA GLU A 279 5.30 -10.58 8.97
C GLU A 279 4.41 -9.37 8.64
N HIS A 280 4.13 -9.15 7.37
CA HIS A 280 3.26 -8.10 6.89
C HIS A 280 1.89 -8.67 6.50
N LEU A 281 0.81 -8.00 6.91
CA LEU A 281 -0.49 -8.29 6.33
C LEU A 281 -0.56 -7.69 4.93
N ILE A 282 -1.05 -8.49 3.99
CA ILE A 282 -1.36 -8.09 2.62
C ILE A 282 -2.86 -8.29 2.39
N ILE A 283 -3.55 -7.25 1.94
CA ILE A 283 -5.00 -7.27 1.72
C ILE A 283 -5.25 -6.85 0.28
N PHE A 284 -6.00 -7.67 -0.45
CA PHE A 284 -6.56 -7.30 -1.74
C PHE A 284 -7.75 -6.37 -1.48
N THR A 285 -7.59 -5.09 -1.78
CA THR A 285 -8.61 -4.07 -1.49
C THR A 285 -9.63 -3.91 -2.61
N ASP A 286 -9.21 -4.17 -3.85
CA ASP A 286 -10.05 -4.04 -5.04
C ASP A 286 -9.59 -4.96 -6.19
N LEU A 287 -10.51 -5.29 -7.09
CA LEU A 287 -10.30 -6.09 -8.30
C LEU A 287 -11.18 -5.53 -9.42
N ARG A 288 -10.55 -5.04 -10.50
CA ARG A 288 -11.26 -4.40 -11.62
C ARG A 288 -10.54 -4.60 -12.95
N LEU A 289 -11.20 -4.28 -14.06
CA LEU A 289 -10.52 -4.16 -15.35
C LEU A 289 -9.65 -2.89 -15.40
N LEU A 290 -8.60 -2.95 -16.22
CA LEU A 290 -7.77 -1.79 -16.55
C LEU A 290 -8.65 -0.69 -17.17
N HIS A 291 -8.50 0.54 -16.67
CA HIS A 291 -9.29 1.70 -17.07
C HIS A 291 -8.50 2.60 -18.01
N VAL A 292 -9.17 3.45 -18.80
CA VAL A 292 -8.53 4.39 -19.74
C VAL A 292 -7.59 5.40 -19.05
N ASP A 293 -7.85 5.71 -17.78
CA ASP A 293 -7.01 6.60 -16.96
C ASP A 293 -5.80 5.90 -16.32
N ASP A 294 -5.72 4.58 -16.41
CA ASP A 294 -4.57 3.82 -15.93
C ASP A 294 -3.39 3.92 -16.92
N SER A 295 -2.18 3.58 -16.45
CA SER A 295 -1.05 3.51 -17.36
C SER A 295 -1.23 2.35 -18.34
N LYS A 296 -1.02 2.63 -19.63
CA LYS A 296 -1.04 1.62 -20.70
C LYS A 296 0.32 0.93 -20.89
N ASN A 297 1.33 1.32 -20.11
CA ASN A 297 2.66 0.72 -20.14
C ASN A 297 2.79 -0.34 -19.05
N ALA A 298 2.97 -1.60 -19.44
CA ALA A 298 3.10 -2.72 -18.51
C ALA A 298 4.30 -2.56 -17.55
N MET A 299 5.33 -1.81 -17.95
CA MET A 299 6.54 -1.58 -17.16
C MET A 299 6.33 -0.64 -15.96
N ASP A 300 5.23 0.13 -15.95
CA ASP A 300 4.89 1.02 -14.84
C ASP A 300 4.39 0.23 -13.63
N TYR A 301 3.99 -1.03 -13.83
CA TYR A 301 3.45 -1.91 -12.80
C TYR A 301 4.53 -2.83 -12.21
N PRO A 302 4.47 -3.21 -10.91
CA PRO A 302 3.52 -2.77 -9.91
C PRO A 302 3.61 -1.27 -9.60
N LEU A 303 2.47 -0.59 -9.73
CA LEU A 303 2.39 0.86 -9.61
C LEU A 303 2.06 1.21 -8.16
N GLN A 304 2.99 1.88 -7.47
CA GLN A 304 2.72 2.35 -6.11
C GLN A 304 1.73 3.51 -6.13
N VAL A 305 0.57 3.31 -5.53
CA VAL A 305 -0.47 4.34 -5.41
C VAL A 305 -0.56 4.95 -4.02
N PHE A 306 -0.01 4.28 -3.00
CA PHE A 306 0.03 4.79 -1.64
C PHE A 306 1.38 4.52 -0.97
N LYS A 307 1.83 5.51 -0.20
CA LYS A 307 2.96 5.38 0.73
C LYS A 307 2.70 6.17 1.99
N HIS A 308 2.83 5.53 3.15
CA HIS A 308 2.77 6.18 4.45
C HIS A 308 4.02 7.02 4.70
N ARG A 309 3.92 8.05 5.56
CA ARG A 309 5.07 8.87 5.95
C ARG A 309 6.01 8.08 6.87
N CYS A 310 7.18 7.74 6.38
CA CYS A 310 8.27 7.31 7.26
C CYS A 310 8.73 8.49 8.12
N ARG A 311 8.77 8.31 9.45
CA ARG A 311 9.26 9.33 10.37
C ARG A 311 10.77 9.22 10.48
N ARG A 312 11.46 10.35 10.37
CA ARG A 312 12.91 10.41 10.63
C ARG A 312 13.15 10.51 12.13
N ARG A 313 13.99 9.63 12.69
CA ARG A 313 14.46 9.78 14.08
C ARG A 313 15.61 10.75 14.13
N ARG A 314 15.57 11.69 15.06
CA ARG A 314 16.64 12.67 15.28
C ARG A 314 17.61 12.13 16.33
N CYS A 315 18.87 12.54 16.21
CA CYS A 315 19.90 12.27 17.21
C CYS A 315 19.49 12.80 18.59
N ARG A 316 19.64 11.99 19.63
CA ARG A 316 19.27 12.34 21.00
C ARG A 316 20.13 13.43 21.61
N VAL A 317 21.41 13.50 21.20
CA VAL A 317 22.37 14.50 21.69
C VAL A 317 22.13 15.87 21.07
N CYS A 318 22.18 15.98 19.74
CA CYS A 318 22.07 17.28 19.08
C CYS A 318 20.63 17.70 18.73
N ASN A 319 19.68 16.77 18.63
CA ASN A 319 18.30 17.00 18.17
C ASN A 319 18.14 17.71 16.81
N ILE A 320 19.22 17.81 16.04
CA ILE A 320 19.29 18.48 14.73
C ILE A 320 19.36 17.45 13.61
N TYR A 321 20.38 16.60 13.62
CA TYR A 321 20.63 15.63 12.55
C TYR A 321 19.80 14.36 12.73
N THR A 322 19.50 13.68 11.62
CA THR A 322 18.89 12.35 11.63
C THR A 322 19.85 11.34 12.25
N ALA A 323 19.31 10.38 13.00
CA ALA A 323 20.10 9.33 13.59
C ALA A 323 20.61 8.37 12.51
N GLU A 324 21.86 7.98 12.63
CA GLU A 324 22.57 7.02 11.77
C GLU A 324 23.04 5.79 12.56
N TRP A 325 22.99 5.87 13.89
CA TRP A 325 23.43 4.84 14.80
C TRP A 325 22.39 4.62 15.90
N VAL A 326 22.20 3.37 16.28
CA VAL A 326 21.51 2.99 17.51
C VAL A 326 22.48 2.23 18.40
N THR A 327 22.58 2.64 19.66
CA THR A 327 23.38 1.92 20.66
C THR A 327 22.49 1.14 21.61
N LYS A 328 23.04 0.04 22.13
CA LYS A 328 22.44 -0.77 23.20
C LYS A 328 23.44 -1.00 24.33
N ASN A 329 22.92 -1.21 25.54
CA ASN A 329 23.74 -1.41 26.74
C ASN A 329 24.76 -0.29 26.95
N ASP A 330 24.37 0.93 26.57
CA ASP A 330 25.25 2.09 26.50
C ASP A 330 25.15 2.92 27.78
N ILE A 331 26.20 2.84 28.61
CA ILE A 331 26.26 3.54 29.90
C ILE A 331 26.42 5.06 29.76
N LEU A 332 26.83 5.55 28.57
CA LEU A 332 26.99 6.99 28.30
C LEU A 332 25.69 7.61 27.77
N ALA A 333 24.76 6.79 27.29
CA ALA A 333 23.46 7.23 26.84
C ALA A 333 22.47 7.47 27.99
N SER A 334 21.51 8.36 27.75
CA SER A 334 20.41 8.63 28.68
C SER A 334 19.28 7.59 28.62
N GLU A 335 19.21 6.81 27.55
CA GLU A 335 18.15 5.85 27.23
C GLU A 335 18.77 4.61 26.60
N ASP A 336 18.10 3.47 26.71
CA ASP A 336 18.53 2.21 26.09
C ASP A 336 17.33 1.56 25.37
N PRO A 337 17.34 1.42 24.03
CA PRO A 337 18.36 1.89 23.08
C PRO A 337 18.36 3.41 22.87
N SER A 338 19.51 3.99 22.52
CA SER A 338 19.65 5.42 22.17
C SER A 338 20.09 5.64 20.72
N PHE A 339 19.69 6.80 20.16
CA PHE A 339 19.86 7.13 18.74
C PHE A 339 20.79 8.32 18.54
N PHE A 340 21.79 8.18 17.66
CA PHE A 340 22.83 9.19 17.44
C PHE A 340 23.05 9.46 15.96
N CYS A 341 23.37 10.72 15.59
CA CYS A 341 23.98 10.99 14.29
C CYS A 341 25.46 10.59 14.34
N ASP A 342 26.09 10.37 13.19
CA ASP A 342 27.47 9.89 13.10
C ASP A 342 28.47 10.74 13.91
N LYS A 343 28.35 12.06 13.85
CA LYS A 343 29.23 12.99 14.59
C LYS A 343 29.09 12.84 16.10
N CYS A 344 27.86 12.86 16.61
CA CYS A 344 27.61 12.74 18.05
C CYS A 344 27.97 11.35 18.56
N PHE A 345 27.69 10.31 17.78
CA PHE A 345 28.07 8.94 18.11
C PHE A 345 29.59 8.81 18.29
N LYS A 346 30.38 9.25 17.30
CA LYS A 346 31.84 9.18 17.36
C LYS A 346 32.43 10.02 18.49
N SER A 347 31.88 11.22 18.71
CA SER A 347 32.38 12.15 19.73
C SER A 347 32.11 11.69 21.16
N LEU A 348 30.99 10.99 21.39
CA LEU A 348 30.61 10.53 22.73
C LEU A 348 31.31 9.22 23.11
N HIS A 349 31.49 8.31 22.15
CA HIS A 349 31.88 6.94 22.45
C HIS A 349 33.34 6.60 22.14
N TYR A 350 34.06 7.45 21.40
CA TYR A 350 35.42 7.16 20.97
C TYR A 350 36.36 8.33 21.26
N ALA A 351 37.54 8.01 21.80
CA ALA A 351 38.65 8.95 21.92
C ALA A 351 39.87 8.38 21.20
N LYS A 352 40.48 9.17 20.30
CA LYS A 352 41.63 8.73 19.47
C LYS A 352 41.37 7.45 18.66
N GLY A 353 40.11 7.13 18.36
CA GLY A 353 39.71 5.92 17.62
C GLY A 353 39.50 4.69 18.50
N GLU A 354 39.73 4.78 19.81
CA GLU A 354 39.47 3.71 20.77
C GLU A 354 38.12 3.92 21.45
N LYS A 355 37.42 2.80 21.67
CA LYS A 355 36.13 2.73 22.33
C LYS A 355 36.29 3.03 23.82
N LEU A 356 35.49 3.97 24.35
CA LEU A 356 35.61 4.46 25.72
C LEU A 356 35.02 3.52 26.79
N CYS A 357 33.99 2.76 26.45
CA CYS A 357 33.30 1.83 27.34
C CYS A 357 32.64 0.71 26.52
N ASP A 358 32.19 -0.35 27.19
CA ASP A 358 31.45 -1.41 26.54
C ASP A 358 30.02 -0.96 26.18
N PHE A 359 29.65 -1.15 24.92
CA PHE A 359 28.31 -0.93 24.35
C PHE A 359 28.22 -1.67 23.01
N GLU A 360 27.02 -1.90 22.52
CA GLU A 360 26.77 -2.40 21.16
C GLU A 360 26.31 -1.24 20.28
N ALA A 361 26.71 -1.21 19.01
CA ALA A 361 26.30 -0.19 18.06
C ALA A 361 25.90 -0.79 16.72
N TYR A 362 24.73 -0.37 16.24
CA TYR A 362 24.14 -0.84 15.00
C TYR A 362 23.86 0.35 14.08
N PRO A 363 24.21 0.26 12.78
CA PRO A 363 23.79 1.25 11.81
C PRO A 363 22.26 1.35 11.73
N PHE A 364 21.76 2.58 11.72
CA PHE A 364 20.35 2.91 11.69
C PHE A 364 20.06 3.81 10.48
N MET A 365 19.14 3.41 9.60
CA MET A 365 18.89 4.13 8.34
C MET A 365 17.97 5.34 8.49
N GLY A 366 17.97 6.02 9.64
CA GLY A 366 17.27 7.30 9.87
C GLY A 366 15.75 7.28 9.84
N TYR A 367 15.13 6.29 9.20
CA TYR A 367 13.70 6.09 9.07
C TYR A 367 13.24 5.04 10.08
N SER A 368 12.32 5.44 10.95
CA SER A 368 11.58 4.51 11.80
C SER A 368 10.13 4.51 11.41
N ASP A 369 9.54 3.34 11.26
CA ASP A 369 8.08 3.18 11.27
C ASP A 369 7.49 3.27 12.69
N TRP A 370 8.35 3.50 13.69
CA TRP A 370 8.04 3.74 15.11
C TRP A 370 7.45 5.12 15.39
#